data_AF-A0A0J8B2E0-F1
#
_entry.id   AF-A0A0J8B2E0-F1
#
_cell.length_a   1.000
_cell.length_b   1.000
_cell.length_c   1.000
_cell.angle_alpha   90.00
_cell.angle_beta   90.00
_cell.angle_gamma   90.00
#
_symmetry.space_group_name_H-M   'P 1'
#
loop_
_entity.id
_entity.type
_entity.pdbx_description
1 polymer ?
#
loop_
_entity_poly.entity_id
_entity_poly.type
_entity_poly.pdbx_seq_one_letter_code
_entity_poly.pdbx_strand_id
1 'polypeptide(L)'
;MAKPIRKIGSRRNGRISSRKSARKIRKGVIHVQASFNNTIVTVTDVRGRVVSWASVSTCGFSSTKRRTTFVAQTSAGNAIRTVVEQGMQRAEVMIKGPGLERDAALRAICRSGILLSFV
;
A
#
# COMPACT_ATOMS: atom_id res chain seq x y z
N MET A 1 -3.68 -45.12 14.11
CA MET A 1 -4.70 -44.05 14.21
C MET A 1 -4.03 -42.69 14.09
N ALA A 2 -4.08 -42.05 12.92
CA ALA A 2 -3.44 -40.77 12.68
C ALA A 2 -4.42 -39.62 12.98
N LYS A 3 -4.01 -38.65 13.82
CA LYS A 3 -4.83 -37.47 14.13
C LYS A 3 -4.90 -36.56 12.89
N PRO A 4 -6.09 -36.05 12.51
CA PRO A 4 -6.21 -35.17 11.35
C PRO A 4 -5.57 -33.81 11.63
N ILE A 5 -4.68 -33.38 10.73
CA ILE A 5 -4.05 -32.06 10.75
C ILE A 5 -5.14 -31.02 10.46
N ARG A 6 -5.53 -30.24 11.47
CA ARG A 6 -6.48 -29.14 11.31
C ARG A 6 -5.86 -28.09 10.37
N LYS A 7 -6.39 -27.98 9.14
CA LYS A 7 -6.11 -26.83 8.25
C LYS A 7 -6.56 -25.57 8.99
N ILE A 8 -5.60 -24.79 9.49
CA ILE A 8 -5.83 -23.47 10.05
C ILE A 8 -6.38 -22.63 8.90
N GLY A 9 -7.70 -22.48 8.89
CA GLY A 9 -8.40 -21.63 7.94
C GLY A 9 -7.75 -20.26 7.97
N SER A 10 -7.44 -19.75 6.77
CA SER A 10 -7.01 -18.38 6.55
C SER A 10 -7.96 -17.47 7.35
N ARG A 11 -7.46 -16.92 8.47
CA ARG A 11 -8.09 -15.79 9.13
C ARG A 11 -8.02 -14.67 8.11
N ARG A 12 -9.03 -14.60 7.23
CA ARG A 12 -9.38 -13.38 6.51
C ARG A 12 -9.68 -12.40 7.64
N ASN A 13 -8.68 -11.62 8.00
CA ASN A 13 -8.81 -10.55 8.95
C ASN A 13 -9.94 -9.69 8.37
N GLY A 14 -11.14 -9.85 8.92
CA GLY A 14 -12.31 -9.11 8.51
C GLY A 14 -11.94 -7.67 8.69
N ARG A 15 -11.57 -6.99 7.59
CA ARG A 15 -11.49 -5.54 7.57
C ARG A 15 -12.89 -5.15 8.02
N ILE A 16 -13.00 -4.63 9.25
CA ILE A 16 -14.17 -3.91 9.71
C ILE A 16 -14.25 -2.73 8.76
N SER A 17 -14.86 -2.96 7.60
CA SER A 17 -15.23 -1.94 6.66
C SER A 17 -16.42 -1.28 7.31
N SER A 18 -16.13 -0.41 8.29
CA SER A 18 -17.04 0.69 8.56
C SER A 18 -17.32 1.27 7.19
N ARG A 19 -18.57 1.17 6.74
CA ARG A 19 -19.08 1.80 5.52
C ARG A 19 -19.02 3.31 5.71
N LYS A 20 -17.81 3.85 5.89
CA LYS A 20 -17.54 5.26 5.79
C LYS A 20 -17.63 5.51 4.30
N SER A 21 -18.73 6.14 3.89
CA SER A 21 -18.90 6.79 2.61
C SER A 21 -17.52 7.17 2.06
N ALA A 22 -17.15 6.55 0.95
CA ALA A 22 -15.88 6.78 0.29
C ALA A 22 -15.81 8.27 -0.04
N ARG A 23 -15.11 9.04 0.79
CA ARG A 23 -14.93 10.46 0.56
C ARG A 23 -14.18 10.58 -0.75
N LYS A 24 -14.77 11.26 -1.74
CA LYS A 24 -14.12 11.53 -3.01
C LYS A 24 -13.01 12.54 -2.77
N ILE A 25 -11.78 12.06 -2.70
CA ILE A 25 -10.59 12.88 -2.46
C ILE A 25 -9.92 13.11 -3.82
N ARG A 26 -9.94 14.35 -4.31
CA ARG A 26 -9.34 14.69 -5.62
C ARG A 26 -7.82 14.88 -5.57
N LYS A 27 -7.32 15.43 -4.45
CA LYS A 27 -5.90 15.72 -4.16
C LYS A 27 -5.51 15.13 -2.81
N GLY A 28 -4.27 14.66 -2.68
CA GLY A 28 -3.70 14.22 -1.41
C GLY A 28 -2.22 13.83 -1.53
N VAL A 29 -1.72 13.09 -0.55
CA VAL A 29 -0.29 12.80 -0.39
C VAL A 29 -0.08 11.30 -0.21
N ILE A 30 0.85 10.74 -0.98
CA ILE A 30 1.31 9.35 -0.90
C ILE A 30 2.64 9.34 -0.16
N HIS A 31 2.66 8.71 1.00
CA HIS A 31 3.86 8.48 1.78
C HIS A 31 4.41 7.08 1.49
N VAL A 32 5.67 7.02 1.03
CA VAL A 32 6.41 5.79 0.84
C VAL A 32 7.50 5.73 1.90
N GLN A 33 7.32 4.88 2.90
CA GLN A 33 8.33 4.60 3.90
C GLN A 33 9.07 3.33 3.49
N ALA A 34 10.32 3.47 3.07
CA ALA A 34 11.19 2.39 2.63
C ALA A 34 12.34 2.19 3.63
N SER A 35 12.16 1.23 4.53
CA SER A 35 13.19 0.76 5.46
C SER A 35 13.84 -0.53 4.91
N PHE A 36 14.97 -0.96 5.49
CA PHE A 36 15.66 -2.19 5.05
C PHE A 36 14.85 -3.49 5.18
N ASN A 37 13.81 -3.49 6.00
CA ASN A 37 13.04 -4.69 6.34
C ASN A 37 11.54 -4.55 6.03
N ASN A 38 11.10 -3.37 5.61
CA ASN A 38 9.69 -3.08 5.37
C ASN A 38 9.50 -1.87 4.45
N THR A 39 8.54 -2.00 3.54
CA THR A 39 8.00 -0.89 2.77
C THR A 39 6.53 -0.72 3.09
N ILE A 40 6.18 0.49 3.51
CA ILE A 40 4.81 0.88 3.84
C ILE A 40 4.43 2.02 2.89
N VAL A 41 3.34 1.81 2.16
CA VAL A 41 2.74 2.83 1.29
C VAL A 41 1.45 3.28 1.95
N THR A 42 1.38 4.56 2.31
CA THR A 42 0.22 5.16 2.97
C THR A 42 -0.29 6.30 2.11
N VAL A 43 -1.59 6.31 1.82
CA VAL A 43 -2.23 7.39 1.08
C VAL A 43 -3.07 8.21 2.04
N THR A 44 -2.89 9.51 2.00
CA THR A 44 -3.52 10.47 2.90
C THR A 44 -4.16 11.61 2.12
N ASP A 45 -5.15 12.23 2.73
CA ASP A 45 -5.69 13.53 2.32
C ASP A 45 -4.69 14.64 2.69
N VAL A 46 -4.84 15.84 2.12
CA VAL A 46 -4.01 17.03 2.45
C VAL A 46 -4.07 17.37 3.94
N ARG A 47 -5.17 16.97 4.60
CA ARG A 47 -5.37 17.12 6.06
C ARG A 47 -4.67 16.06 6.91
N GLY A 48 -3.89 15.15 6.31
CA GLY A 48 -3.20 14.06 7.00
C GLY A 48 -4.09 12.89 7.41
N ARG A 49 -5.33 12.81 6.91
CA ARG A 49 -6.22 11.66 7.19
C ARG A 49 -5.89 10.50 6.27
N VAL A 50 -5.59 9.34 6.83
CA VAL A 50 -5.28 8.12 6.08
C VAL A 50 -6.54 7.60 5.38
N VAL A 51 -6.40 7.36 4.08
CA VAL A 51 -7.44 6.80 3.21
C VAL A 51 -7.25 5.31 3.07
N SER A 52 -6.04 4.92 2.66
CA SER A 52 -5.63 3.55 2.48
C SER A 52 -4.16 3.41 2.84
N TRP A 53 -3.79 2.20 3.21
CA TRP A 53 -2.39 1.85 3.41
C TRP A 53 -2.20 0.39 3.04
N ALA A 54 -1.02 0.09 2.55
CA ALA A 54 -0.59 -1.27 2.30
C ALA A 54 0.87 -1.40 2.69
N SER A 55 1.22 -2.58 3.17
CA SER A 55 2.59 -2.93 3.45
C SER A 55 2.88 -4.32 2.91
N VAL A 56 4.15 -4.64 2.87
CA VAL A 56 4.66 -5.95 2.48
C VAL A 56 3.96 -7.09 3.23
N SER A 57 3.76 -6.93 4.55
CA SER A 57 3.12 -7.95 5.39
C SER A 57 1.62 -8.07 5.11
N THR A 58 0.94 -6.96 4.83
CA THR A 58 -0.49 -6.93 4.47
C THR A 58 -0.76 -7.66 3.16
N CYS A 59 0.22 -7.71 2.25
CA CYS A 59 0.10 -8.39 0.96
C CYS A 59 0.43 -9.89 1.03
N GLY A 60 0.74 -10.44 2.21
CA GLY A 60 0.96 -11.88 2.41
C GLY A 60 2.35 -12.37 2.01
N PHE A 61 3.32 -11.48 1.84
CA PHE A 61 4.70 -11.87 1.52
C PHE A 61 5.48 -12.31 2.77
N SER A 62 6.16 -13.45 2.67
CA SER A 62 7.05 -13.98 3.71
C SER A 62 8.30 -13.11 3.90
N SER A 63 8.90 -13.16 5.10
CA SER A 63 10.05 -12.38 5.55
C SER A 63 11.24 -12.41 4.58
N THR A 64 11.51 -13.55 3.97
CA THR A 64 12.65 -13.74 3.05
C THR A 64 12.53 -12.92 1.76
N LYS A 65 11.30 -12.68 1.28
CA LYS A 65 11.05 -11.93 0.04
C LYS A 65 10.77 -10.45 0.28
N ARG A 66 10.85 -9.97 1.53
CA ARG A 66 10.48 -8.59 1.87
C ARG A 66 11.36 -7.54 1.22
N ARG A 67 12.62 -7.86 0.95
CA ARG A 67 13.63 -6.95 0.38
C ARG A 67 13.58 -6.83 -1.15
N THR A 68 12.58 -7.44 -1.79
CA THR A 68 12.50 -7.50 -3.26
C THR A 68 11.62 -6.37 -3.80
N THR A 69 12.07 -5.74 -4.88
CA THR A 69 11.36 -4.65 -5.59
C THR A 69 9.94 -5.04 -6.01
N PHE A 70 9.71 -6.31 -6.35
CA PHE A 70 8.40 -6.86 -6.71
C PHE A 70 7.35 -6.69 -5.61
N VAL A 71 7.76 -6.82 -4.35
CA VAL A 71 6.87 -6.72 -3.20
C VAL A 71 6.46 -5.27 -2.98
N ALA A 72 7.39 -4.34 -3.15
CA ALA A 72 7.12 -2.91 -3.10
C ALA A 72 6.13 -2.47 -4.19
N GLN A 73 6.31 -2.97 -5.42
CA GLN A 73 5.37 -2.72 -6.52
C GLN A 73 3.97 -3.21 -6.20
N THR A 74 3.85 -4.44 -5.71
CA THR A 74 2.55 -5.04 -5.37
C THR A 74 1.87 -4.28 -4.23
N SER A 75 2.64 -3.88 -3.21
CA SER A 75 2.12 -3.11 -2.08
C SER A 75 1.64 -1.72 -2.50
N ALA A 76 2.42 -1.02 -3.33
CA ALA A 76 2.03 0.26 -3.92
C ALA A 76 0.76 0.12 -4.77
N GLY A 77 0.70 -0.86 -5.67
CA GLY A 77 -0.47 -1.12 -6.49
C GLY A 77 -1.74 -1.38 -5.67
N ASN A 78 -1.63 -2.15 -4.58
CA ASN A 78 -2.76 -2.42 -3.69
C ASN A 78 -3.26 -1.17 -2.96
N ALA A 79 -2.37 -0.31 -2.47
CA ALA A 79 -2.76 0.96 -1.84
C ALA A 79 -3.46 1.88 -2.84
N ILE A 80 -2.90 2.00 -4.05
CA ILE A 80 -3.37 2.91 -5.09
C ILE A 80 -4.69 2.47 -5.70
N ARG A 81 -4.91 1.16 -5.88
CA ARG A 81 -6.16 0.66 -6.45
C ARG A 81 -7.38 1.18 -5.68
N THR A 82 -7.33 1.13 -4.35
CA THR A 82 -8.41 1.67 -3.50
C THR A 82 -8.60 3.18 -3.61
N VAL A 83 -7.57 3.89 -4.06
CA VAL A 83 -7.53 5.35 -4.17
C VAL A 83 -8.04 5.80 -5.55
N VAL A 84 -7.72 5.04 -6.59
CA VAL A 84 -8.30 5.19 -7.93
C VAL A 84 -9.81 4.97 -7.87
N GLU A 85 -10.28 3.95 -7.14
CA GLU A 85 -11.71 3.71 -6.87
C GLU A 85 -12.39 4.90 -6.17
N GLN A 86 -11.66 5.70 -5.38
CA GLN A 86 -12.16 6.92 -4.74
C GLN A 86 -12.11 8.17 -5.62
N GLY A 87 -11.47 8.10 -6.79
CA GLY A 87 -11.41 9.19 -7.76
C GLY A 87 -10.30 10.21 -7.51
N MET A 88 -9.18 9.80 -6.91
CA MET A 88 -8.01 10.67 -6.74
C MET A 88 -7.30 10.89 -8.07
N GLN A 89 -7.07 12.16 -8.42
CA GLN A 89 -6.48 12.54 -9.71
C GLN A 89 -5.07 13.08 -9.55
N ARG A 90 -4.79 13.75 -8.43
CA ARG A 90 -3.49 14.38 -8.15
C ARG A 90 -2.96 13.88 -6.83
N ALA A 91 -1.70 13.49 -6.81
CA ALA A 91 -1.03 13.06 -5.58
C ALA A 91 0.38 13.64 -5.49
N GLU A 92 0.73 14.11 -4.30
CA GLU A 92 2.12 14.44 -3.97
C GLU A 92 2.79 13.20 -3.41
N VAL A 93 3.99 12.87 -3.87
CA VAL A 93 4.72 11.68 -3.38
C VAL A 93 5.85 12.12 -2.45
N MET A 94 5.80 11.63 -1.21
CA MET A 94 6.84 11.86 -0.21
C MET A 94 7.49 10.54 0.17
N ILE A 95 8.82 10.47 0.02
CA ILE A 95 9.58 9.24 0.25
C ILE A 95 10.46 9.42 1.48
N LYS A 96 10.44 8.42 2.36
CA LYS A 96 11.25 8.38 3.58
C LYS A 96 12.05 7.09 3.65
N GLY A 97 13.33 7.22 4.01
CA GLY A 97 14.23 6.09 4.28
C GLY A 97 15.12 5.68 3.11
N PRO A 98 16.15 4.84 3.37
CA PRO A 98 17.20 4.52 2.40
C PRO A 98 16.87 3.36 1.46
N GLY A 99 15.77 2.62 1.68
CA GLY A 99 15.52 1.34 1.02
C GLY A 99 15.58 1.38 -0.52
N LEU A 100 16.06 0.29 -1.14
CA LEU A 100 16.12 0.11 -2.61
C LEU A 100 14.74 0.01 -3.25
N GLU A 101 13.73 -0.31 -2.45
CA GLU A 101 12.34 -0.51 -2.85
C GLU A 101 11.62 0.78 -3.30
N ARG A 102 12.23 1.95 -3.06
CA ARG A 102 11.67 3.28 -3.39
C ARG A 102 11.34 3.44 -4.87
N ASP A 103 12.30 3.15 -5.74
CA ASP A 103 12.15 3.31 -7.19
C ASP A 103 11.06 2.37 -7.74
N ALA A 104 11.01 1.16 -7.21
CA ALA A 104 10.01 0.17 -7.60
C ALA A 104 8.58 0.60 -7.21
N ALA A 105 8.40 1.15 -6.00
CA ALA A 105 7.13 1.73 -5.57
C ALA A 105 6.73 2.93 -6.42
N LEU A 106 7.68 3.84 -6.69
CA LEU A 106 7.47 4.99 -7.57
C LEU A 106 7.00 4.58 -8.97
N ARG A 107 7.68 3.63 -9.60
CA ARG A 107 7.28 3.11 -10.93
C ARG A 107 5.87 2.53 -10.93
N ALA A 108 5.49 1.81 -9.87
CA ALA A 108 4.14 1.28 -9.73
C ALA A 108 3.11 2.41 -9.59
N ILE A 109 3.44 3.49 -8.88
CA ILE A 109 2.60 4.68 -8.75
C ILE A 109 2.47 5.42 -10.09
N CYS A 110 3.57 5.63 -10.82
CA CYS A 110 3.51 6.27 -12.14
C CYS A 110 2.62 5.50 -13.12
N ARG A 111 2.63 4.16 -13.05
CA ARG A 111 1.83 3.31 -13.94
C ARG A 111 0.32 3.39 -13.66
N SER A 112 -0.11 3.89 -12.49
CA SER A 112 -1.53 3.94 -12.13
C SER A 112 -2.30 5.11 -12.75
N GLY A 113 -1.64 6.01 -13.48
CA GLY A 113 -2.28 7.13 -14.18
C GLY A 113 -2.72 8.29 -13.27
N ILE A 114 -2.20 8.37 -12.04
CA ILE A 114 -2.40 9.53 -11.16
C ILE A 114 -1.37 10.59 -11.52
N LEU A 115 -1.78 11.86 -11.60
CA LEU A 115 -0.85 12.96 -11.84
C LEU A 115 0.00 13.18 -10.58
N LEU A 116 1.30 12.91 -10.71
CA LEU A 116 2.24 13.00 -9.60
C LEU A 116 2.87 14.39 -9.56
N SER A 117 2.91 14.97 -8.37
CA SER A 117 3.73 16.12 -8.05
C SER A 117 4.82 15.66 -7.08
N PHE A 118 6.07 15.95 -7.41
CA PHE A 118 7.22 15.57 -6.59
C PHE A 118 7.55 16.75 -5.67
N VAL A 119 7.77 16.45 -4.38
CA VAL A 119 8.27 17.39 -3.36
C VAL A 119 9.41 16.72 -2.61
#